data_AF-A0A7V9BZE2-F1
#
_entry.id   AF-A0A7V9BZE2-F1
#
_cell.length_a   1.000
_cell.length_b   1.000
_cell.length_c   1.000
_cell.angle_alpha   90.00
_cell.angle_beta   90.00
_cell.angle_gamma   90.00
#
_symmetry.space_group_name_H-M   'P 1'
#
loop_
_entity.id
_entity.type
_entity.pdbx_description
1 polymer ?
#
loop_
_entity_poly.entity_id
_entity_poly.type
_entity_poly.pdbx_seq_one_letter_code
_entity_poly.pdbx_strand_id
1 'polypeptide(L)'
;MDSSPETEALLTSWGLALHDKAASTRALYADVVRRFARWLPEGHGLLDVRRRDVEGYLSHLRDEGRAPATIRSRWIALRSFYAWAAGEDEIDTNPMLGVKVARPDPPPPAMPDDDDLRRLWKVLTGRGFYERRDLA
;
A
#
# COMPACT_ATOMS: atom_id res chain seq x y z
N MET A 1 21.16 4.12 0.60
CA MET A 1 20.90 5.04 1.73
C MET A 1 19.79 4.41 2.52
N ASP A 2 20.18 3.76 3.60
CA ASP A 2 19.34 2.90 4.43
C ASP A 2 18.33 3.74 5.22
N SER A 3 17.13 3.21 5.49
CA SER A 3 16.16 3.89 6.35
C SER A 3 16.76 4.04 7.76
N SER A 4 16.39 5.08 8.52
CA SER A 4 16.81 5.20 9.93
C SER A 4 16.43 3.95 10.74
N PRO A 5 17.27 3.47 11.68
CA PRO A 5 16.95 2.32 12.53
C PRO A 5 15.64 2.48 13.30
N GLU A 6 15.28 3.72 13.67
CA GLU A 6 14.00 4.04 14.30
C GLU A 6 12.82 3.77 13.35
N THR A 7 12.95 4.14 12.07
CA THR A 7 11.93 3.86 11.05
C THR A 7 11.71 2.35 10.90
N GLU A 8 12.77 1.56 10.86
CA GLU A 8 12.65 0.10 10.75
C GLU A 8 12.06 -0.54 12.02
N ALA A 9 12.35 0.00 13.21
CA ALA A 9 11.72 -0.42 14.46
C ALA A 9 10.20 -0.20 14.43
N LEU A 10 9.76 1.01 14.04
CA LEU A 10 8.34 1.34 13.88
C LEU A 10 7.65 0.44 12.84
N LEU A 11 8.29 0.20 11.69
CA LEU A 11 7.75 -0.68 10.65
C LEU A 11 7.64 -2.14 11.09
N THR A 12 8.58 -2.60 11.91
CA THR A 12 8.54 -3.94 12.49
C THR A 12 7.37 -4.06 13.46
N SER A 13 7.22 -3.10 14.37
CA SER A 13 6.13 -3.06 15.34
C SER A 13 4.76 -2.99 14.65
N TRP A 14 4.58 -2.01 13.75
CA TRP A 14 3.36 -1.88 12.94
C TRP A 14 3.08 -3.11 12.06
N GLY A 15 4.15 -3.74 11.56
CA GLY A 15 4.06 -4.95 10.76
C GLY A 15 3.36 -6.10 11.49
N LEU A 16 3.46 -6.18 12.82
CA LEU A 16 2.73 -7.17 13.64
C LEU A 16 1.22 -6.86 13.70
N ALA A 17 0.85 -5.58 13.74
CA ALA A 17 -0.55 -5.14 13.73
C ALA A 17 -1.27 -5.44 12.40
N LEU A 18 -0.53 -5.62 11.29
CA LEU A 18 -1.07 -5.95 9.97
C LEU A 18 -1.18 -7.46 9.67
N HIS A 19 -1.15 -8.33 10.68
CA HIS A 19 -1.12 -9.79 10.50
C HIS A 19 -2.32 -10.37 9.73
N ASP A 20 -3.47 -9.68 9.74
CA ASP A 20 -4.68 -10.06 9.00
C ASP A 20 -4.60 -9.73 7.49
N LYS A 21 -3.59 -8.97 7.07
CA LYS A 21 -3.40 -8.56 5.67
C LYS A 21 -2.53 -9.54 4.91
N ALA A 22 -2.82 -9.68 3.62
CA ALA A 22 -1.96 -10.40 2.68
C ALA A 22 -0.52 -9.86 2.70
N ALA A 23 0.46 -10.76 2.54
CA ALA A 23 1.89 -10.41 2.57
C ALA A 23 2.26 -9.32 1.55
N SER A 24 1.67 -9.34 0.36
CA SER A 24 1.85 -8.33 -0.68
C SER A 24 1.38 -6.94 -0.24
N THR A 25 0.25 -6.86 0.47
CA THR A 25 -0.28 -5.61 1.03
C THR A 25 0.65 -5.06 2.11
N ARG A 26 1.13 -5.93 3.02
CA ARG A 26 2.08 -5.54 4.08
C ARG A 26 3.38 -4.99 3.48
N ALA A 27 3.92 -5.66 2.47
CA ALA A 27 5.13 -5.22 1.78
C ALA A 27 4.94 -3.87 1.07
N LEU A 28 3.82 -3.68 0.37
CA LEU A 28 3.48 -2.40 -0.26
C LEU A 28 3.39 -1.28 0.78
N TYR A 29 2.68 -1.51 1.88
CA TYR A 29 2.48 -0.51 2.92
C TYR A 29 3.81 -0.09 3.56
N ALA A 30 4.67 -1.06 3.89
CA ALA A 30 6.00 -0.78 4.43
C ALA A 30 6.88 -0.01 3.43
N ASP A 31 6.87 -0.37 2.13
CA ASP A 31 7.61 0.38 1.10
C ASP A 31 7.12 1.83 0.99
N VAL A 32 5.80 2.07 1.06
CA VAL A 32 5.24 3.42 1.04
C VAL A 32 5.76 4.26 2.21
N VAL A 33 5.71 3.72 3.43
CA VAL A 33 6.16 4.44 4.62
C VAL A 33 7.67 4.70 4.56
N ARG A 34 8.48 3.74 4.11
CA ARG A 34 9.91 3.95 3.89
C ARG A 34 10.20 5.04 2.87
N ARG A 35 9.47 5.07 1.75
CA ARG A 35 9.61 6.12 0.73
C ARG A 35 9.23 7.49 1.29
N PHE A 36 8.17 7.55 2.09
CA PHE A 36 7.77 8.79 2.73
C PHE A 36 8.83 9.26 3.74
N ALA A 37 9.35 8.37 4.60
CA ALA A 37 10.43 8.69 5.53
C ALA A 37 11.67 9.24 4.81
N ARG A 38 12.05 8.67 3.66
CA ARG A 38 13.16 9.17 2.84
C ARG A 38 12.89 10.51 2.14
N TRP A 39 11.63 10.85 1.92
CA TRP A 39 11.24 12.13 1.30
C TRP A 39 11.21 13.27 2.31
N LEU A 40 11.03 12.97 3.60
CA LEU A 40 11.05 13.98 4.66
C LEU A 40 12.41 14.71 4.72
N PRO A 41 12.42 15.97 5.20
CA PRO A 41 13.67 16.68 5.45
C PRO A 41 14.61 15.88 6.36
N GLU A 42 15.90 16.07 6.18
CA GLU A 42 16.90 15.44 7.04
C GLU A 42 16.65 15.79 8.52
N GLY A 43 16.68 14.78 9.39
CA GLY A 43 16.39 14.93 10.81
C GLY A 43 14.90 15.01 11.18
N HIS A 44 13.97 14.92 10.22
CA HIS A 44 12.54 14.74 10.53
C HIS A 44 12.16 13.25 10.61
N GLY A 45 11.75 12.80 11.79
CA GLY A 45 11.28 11.45 12.02
C GLY A 45 9.84 11.24 11.56
N LEU A 46 9.42 9.98 11.46
CA LEU A 46 8.03 9.63 11.15
C LEU A 46 7.04 10.08 12.24
N LEU A 47 7.51 10.26 13.48
CA LEU A 47 6.72 10.67 14.64
C LEU A 47 6.52 12.19 14.72
N ASP A 48 7.41 12.98 14.09
CA ASP A 48 7.34 14.46 14.06
C ASP A 48 6.42 15.00 12.95
N VAL A 49 5.91 14.11 12.11
CA VAL A 49 5.14 14.46 10.91
C VAL A 49 3.86 15.19 11.26
N ARG A 50 3.63 16.32 10.60
CA ARG A 50 2.40 17.10 10.68
C ARG A 50 1.58 16.91 9.41
N ARG A 51 0.31 17.33 9.47
CA ARG A 51 -0.62 17.29 8.32
C ARG A 51 -0.01 17.89 7.04
N ARG A 52 0.67 19.03 7.17
CA ARG A 52 1.30 19.75 6.05
C ARG A 52 2.36 18.90 5.33
N ASP A 53 3.07 18.03 6.05
CA ASP A 53 4.14 17.22 5.48
C ASP A 53 3.55 16.07 4.66
N VAL A 54 2.45 15.47 5.14
CA VAL A 54 1.66 14.51 4.36
C VAL A 54 1.07 15.16 3.11
N GLU A 55 0.45 16.33 3.25
CA GLU A 55 -0.13 17.05 2.11
C GLU A 55 0.95 17.43 1.09
N GLY A 56 2.11 17.89 1.56
CA GLY A 56 3.28 18.16 0.74
C GLY A 56 3.76 16.93 -0.02
N TYR A 57 3.86 15.77 0.64
CA TYR A 57 4.24 14.52 -0.03
C TYR A 57 3.23 14.08 -1.08
N LEU A 58 1.94 14.17 -0.78
CA LEU A 58 0.89 13.83 -1.76
C LEU A 58 0.89 14.80 -2.94
N SER A 59 1.22 16.08 -2.73
CA SER A 59 1.42 17.05 -3.81
C SER A 59 2.65 16.67 -4.64
N HIS A 60 3.78 16.39 -4.00
CA HIS A 60 5.00 15.96 -4.67
C HIS A 60 4.75 14.73 -5.57
N LEU A 61 3.98 13.74 -5.10
CA LEU A 61 3.61 12.58 -5.93
C LEU A 61 2.74 12.95 -7.14
N ARG A 62 1.90 13.99 -7.04
CA ARG A 62 1.14 14.50 -8.20
C ARG A 62 2.06 15.19 -9.19
N ASP A 63 3.00 15.99 -8.68
CA ASP A 63 3.98 16.72 -9.49
C ASP A 63 4.93 15.76 -10.23
N GLU A 64 5.22 14.60 -9.63
CA GLU A 64 5.90 13.46 -10.29
C GLU A 64 5.04 12.74 -11.36
N GLY A 65 3.79 13.15 -11.58
CA GLY A 65 2.89 12.52 -12.54
C GLY A 65 2.38 11.13 -12.14
N ARG A 66 2.37 10.80 -10.84
CA ARG A 66 1.87 9.50 -10.39
C ARG A 66 0.37 9.38 -10.64
N ALA A 67 -0.06 8.20 -11.09
CA ALA A 67 -1.47 7.93 -11.31
C ALA A 67 -2.31 8.14 -10.03
N PRO A 68 -3.55 8.66 -10.14
CA PRO A 68 -4.45 8.87 -9.01
C PRO A 68 -4.65 7.63 -8.12
N ALA A 69 -4.72 6.44 -8.73
CA ALA A 69 -4.83 5.16 -8.00
C ALA A 69 -3.61 4.89 -7.13
N THR A 70 -2.41 5.18 -7.62
CA THR A 70 -1.17 5.01 -6.86
C THR A 70 -1.08 6.01 -5.70
N ILE A 71 -1.45 7.28 -5.93
CA ILE A 71 -1.49 8.30 -4.87
C ILE A 71 -2.48 7.87 -3.78
N ARG A 72 -3.67 7.39 -4.17
CA ARG A 72 -4.66 6.86 -3.23
C ARG A 72 -4.12 5.67 -2.42
N SER A 73 -3.49 4.70 -3.08
CA SER A 73 -2.90 3.55 -2.39
C SER A 73 -1.86 3.98 -1.35
N ARG A 74 -1.02 4.97 -1.69
CA ARG A 74 -0.04 5.55 -0.76
C ARG A 74 -0.71 6.27 0.41
N TRP A 75 -1.74 7.07 0.14
CA TRP A 75 -2.55 7.71 1.18
C TRP A 75 -3.19 6.69 2.13
N ILE A 76 -3.71 5.57 1.63
CA ILE A 76 -4.28 4.50 2.47
C ILE A 76 -3.20 3.90 3.38
N ALA A 77 -2.01 3.60 2.85
CA ALA A 77 -0.91 3.06 3.64
C ALA A 77 -0.49 4.02 4.77
N LEU A 78 -0.30 5.31 4.46
CA LEU A 78 0.01 6.34 5.47
C LEU A 78 -1.11 6.50 6.50
N ARG A 79 -2.38 6.47 6.06
CA ARG A 79 -3.54 6.51 6.96
C ARG A 79 -3.53 5.34 7.94
N SER A 80 -3.21 4.15 7.45
CA SER A 80 -3.14 2.95 8.27
C SER A 80 -1.98 2.99 9.26
N PHE A 81 -0.81 3.49 8.85
CA PHE A 81 0.35 3.64 9.71
C PHE A 81 0.08 4.65 10.84
N TYR A 82 -0.37 5.86 10.50
CA TYR A 82 -0.62 6.90 11.49
C TYR A 82 -1.85 6.65 12.38
N ALA A 83 -2.80 5.84 11.93
CA ALA A 83 -3.87 5.36 12.80
C ALA A 83 -3.35 4.35 13.84
N TRP A 84 -2.43 3.47 13.45
CA TRP A 84 -1.76 2.57 14.38
C TRP A 84 -0.87 3.34 15.36
N ALA A 85 -0.01 4.24 14.87
CA ALA A 85 0.91 5.01 15.71
C ALA A 85 0.16 5.82 16.78
N ALA A 86 -0.97 6.44 16.43
CA ALA A 86 -1.80 7.14 17.40
C ALA A 86 -2.56 6.20 18.35
N GLY A 87 -2.81 4.94 17.95
CA GLY A 87 -3.47 3.94 18.79
C GLY A 87 -2.53 3.27 19.80
N GLU A 88 -1.23 3.24 19.51
CA GLU A 88 -0.16 2.76 20.39
C GLU A 88 0.52 3.89 21.18
N ASP A 89 -0.06 5.10 21.18
CA ASP A 89 0.49 6.30 21.83
C ASP A 89 1.91 6.70 21.38
N GLU A 90 2.35 6.26 20.19
CA GLU A 90 3.62 6.67 19.57
C GLU A 90 3.58 8.13 19.09
N ILE A 91 2.37 8.66 18.87
CA ILE A 91 2.12 10.07 18.54
C ILE A 91 0.85 10.58 19.22
N ASP A 92 0.87 11.84 19.64
CA ASP A 92 -0.29 12.48 20.29
C ASP A 92 -1.43 12.80 19.32
N THR A 93 -1.10 13.13 18.06
CA THR A 93 -2.07 13.61 17.08
C THR A 93 -1.81 13.00 15.72
N ASN A 94 -2.80 12.27 15.20
CA ASN A 94 -2.73 11.66 13.88
C ASN A 94 -2.68 12.73 12.76
N PRO A 95 -1.58 12.86 12.00
CA PRO A 95 -1.42 13.89 10.97
C PRO A 95 -2.32 13.66 9.74
N MET A 96 -2.88 12.45 9.60
CA MET A 96 -3.80 12.10 8.51
C MET A 96 -5.22 12.60 8.77
N LEU A 97 -5.54 13.12 9.96
CA LEU A 97 -6.83 13.70 10.26
C LEU A 97 -7.11 14.91 9.37
N GLY A 98 -8.16 14.82 8.56
CA GLY A 98 -8.58 15.86 7.62
C GLY A 98 -7.94 15.76 6.22
N VAL A 99 -6.92 14.93 6.03
CA VAL A 99 -6.28 14.73 4.72
C VAL A 99 -7.19 13.89 3.81
N LYS A 100 -7.64 14.47 2.70
CA LYS A 100 -8.54 13.80 1.74
C LYS A 100 -7.85 13.59 0.39
N VAL A 101 -7.95 12.38 -0.13
CA VAL A 101 -7.56 12.04 -1.51
C VAL A 101 -8.77 11.44 -2.22
N ALA A 102 -9.09 11.98 -3.39
CA ALA A 102 -10.20 11.51 -4.20
C ALA A 102 -10.08 10.00 -4.50
N ARG A 103 -11.22 9.32 -4.56
CA ARG A 103 -11.25 7.95 -5.10
C ARG A 103 -11.20 8.09 -6.63
N PRO A 104 -10.17 7.53 -7.30
CA PRO A 104 -10.16 7.52 -8.74
C PRO A 104 -11.18 6.53 -9.26
N ASP A 105 -11.69 6.81 -10.46
CA ASP A 105 -12.54 5.88 -11.16
C ASP A 105 -11.77 4.57 -11.43
N PRO A 106 -12.44 3.42 -11.31
CA PRO A 106 -11.80 2.16 -11.67
C PRO A 106 -11.39 2.24 -13.15
N PRO A 107 -10.18 1.79 -13.51
CA PRO A 107 -9.85 1.65 -14.92
C PRO A 107 -10.87 0.71 -15.56
N PRO A 108 -11.24 0.93 -16.84
CA PRO A 108 -12.08 -0.03 -17.55
C PRO A 108 -11.46 -1.42 -17.42
N PRO A 109 -12.26 -2.47 -17.21
CA PRO A 109 -11.73 -3.83 -17.07
C PRO A 109 -10.85 -4.15 -18.27
N ALA A 110 -9.63 -4.63 -18.02
CA ALA A 110 -8.75 -5.09 -19.08
C ALA A 110 -9.46 -6.23 -19.80
N MET A 111 -9.76 -6.04 -21.08
CA MET A 111 -10.15 -7.16 -21.94
C MET A 111 -8.92 -8.07 -22.04
N PRO A 112 -9.03 -9.35 -21.63
CA PRO A 112 -7.95 -10.29 -21.87
C PRO A 112 -7.68 -10.34 -23.37
N ASP A 113 -6.40 -10.25 -23.74
CA ASP A 113 -6.00 -10.44 -25.13
C ASP A 113 -6.10 -11.92 -25.53
N ASP A 114 -5.95 -12.20 -26.83
CA ASP A 114 -6.09 -13.56 -27.36
C ASP A 114 -5.07 -14.54 -26.74
N ASP A 115 -3.92 -14.05 -26.25
CA ASP A 115 -2.90 -14.88 -25.61
C ASP A 115 -3.25 -15.20 -24.15
N ASP A 116 -3.85 -14.26 -23.42
CA ASP A 116 -4.44 -14.51 -22.09
C ASP A 116 -5.61 -15.49 -22.18
N LEU A 117 -6.44 -15.38 -23.22
CA LEU A 117 -7.49 -16.37 -23.50
C LEU A 117 -6.88 -17.74 -23.80
N ARG A 118 -5.89 -17.84 -24.70
CA ARG A 118 -5.23 -19.13 -25.00
C ARG A 118 -4.59 -19.79 -23.78
N ARG A 119 -3.99 -19.00 -22.89
CA ARG A 119 -3.42 -19.49 -21.62
C ARG A 119 -4.52 -19.99 -20.68
N LEU A 120 -5.64 -19.28 -20.59
CA LEU A 120 -6.79 -19.71 -19.81
C LEU A 120 -7.39 -21.02 -20.34
N TRP A 121 -7.55 -21.16 -21.66
CA TRP A 121 -8.01 -22.39 -22.31
C TRP A 121 -7.07 -23.57 -22.04
N LYS A 122 -5.75 -23.37 -22.09
CA LYS A 122 -4.75 -24.40 -21.80
C LYS A 122 -4.76 -24.86 -20.33
N VAL A 123 -5.05 -23.95 -19.39
CA VAL A 123 -5.18 -24.28 -17.96
C VAL A 123 -6.48 -25.03 -17.67
N LEU A 124 -7.59 -24.63 -18.30
CA LEU A 124 -8.90 -25.28 -18.14
C LEU A 124 -8.98 -26.66 -18.81
N THR A 125 -8.22 -26.88 -19.88
CA THR A 125 -8.12 -28.18 -20.57
C THR A 125 -7.01 -29.08 -20.04
N GLY A 126 -6.01 -28.51 -19.35
CA GLY A 126 -4.84 -29.23 -18.80
C GLY A 126 -5.04 -29.84 -17.41
N ARG A 127 -6.15 -29.57 -16.71
CA ARG A 127 -6.55 -30.28 -15.49
C ARG A 127 -7.85 -31.05 -15.74
N GLY A 128 -7.68 -32.23 -16.34
CA GLY A 128 -8.59 -33.39 -16.32
C GLY A 128 -10.07 -33.11 -16.12
N PHE A 129 -10.78 -32.85 -17.22
CA PHE A 129 -12.25 -32.91 -17.26
C PHE A 129 -12.77 -34.37 -17.26
N TYR A 130 -11.90 -35.39 -17.18
CA TYR A 130 -12.30 -36.80 -17.23
C TYR A 130 -12.05 -37.65 -15.99
N GLU A 131 -11.46 -37.14 -14.90
CA GLU A 131 -11.02 -38.06 -13.82
C GLU A 131 -11.79 -38.02 -12.51
N ARG A 132 -12.89 -37.26 -12.36
CA ARG A 132 -13.69 -37.29 -11.10
C ARG A 132 -15.18 -37.03 -11.27
N ARG A 133 -15.85 -37.67 -12.24
CA ARG A 133 -17.31 -37.80 -12.20
C ARG A 133 -17.70 -39.28 -12.20
N ASP A 134 -18.25 -39.68 -11.06
CA ASP A 134 -18.98 -40.92 -10.76
C ASP A 134 -18.08 -42.18 -10.65
N LEU A 135 -17.69 -42.62 -9.44
CA LEU A 135 -18.43 -43.47 -8.48
C LEU A 135 -19.02 -44.75 -9.10
N ALA A 136 -18.36 -45.89 -8.85
CA ALA A 136 -18.97 -47.17 -8.40
C ALA A 136 -17.86 -48.18 -8.08
#